data_AF-A0A2M8EZF3-F1
#
_entry.id   AF-A0A2M8EZF3-F1
#
_cell.length_a   1.000
_cell.length_b   1.000
_cell.length_c   1.000
_cell.angle_alpha   90.00
_cell.angle_beta   90.00
_cell.angle_gamma   90.00
#
_symmetry.space_group_name_H-M   'P 1'
#
loop_
_entity.id
_entity.type
_entity.pdbx_description
1 polymer ?
#
loop_
_entity_poly.entity_id
_entity_poly.type
_entity_poly.pdbx_seq_one_letter_code
_entity_poly.pdbx_strand_id
1 'polypeptide(L)'
;MPKKNKKSIFEIVVAWPFRIIFFVIRVSLLTGIIIGGWYVLQTVGILTVNVPVTGASMLPTLPEEGYVGFQRYYQNEILEKVLPQSVQKGDIVVFENERTHKELKEQNKESTGFVKRVIAIEGDAVEIKDGLVYVNGQKTPEKYTLKPRSTFGGTEIQDCRSIKVEKGKVFVLGDNRKISMDSRQIGLVSIADILFYIPFEKQTDRFGKNWRDPSHDFDTEHESLFDTKLFIQLLNNERIKQNLNKLQYQPKLEKSAHLRAEKMLEFDEFDSKAIKSGYTMKRAMSDAGYSNIVYGEFPMLGYYDAKELFDAFLVQPGAREFLLNEDYDEIGVSTFVGELNECPVQVVVQHLAGYIPPNYGAGEIQNFKDAVSKMQDVQPGWQRLESFEEFYQEHKSDVDRINEIIAIRISRFEKIINQMEANKWLTEEQNQWIKNDIQLSQEQNAIADKLNK
;
A
#
# COMPACT_ATOMS: atom_id res chain seq x y z
N MET A 1 -67.23 -40.85 60.36
CA MET A 1 -66.86 -41.74 59.23
C MET A 1 -67.27 -41.09 57.91
N PRO A 2 -66.41 -41.03 56.89
CA PRO A 2 -66.64 -40.24 55.69
C PRO A 2 -67.59 -40.96 54.71
N LYS A 3 -68.53 -40.21 54.10
CA LYS A 3 -69.37 -40.67 52.99
C LYS A 3 -68.50 -40.84 51.74
N LYS A 4 -68.21 -42.10 51.36
CA LYS A 4 -67.61 -42.43 50.06
C LYS A 4 -68.61 -42.11 48.95
N ASN A 5 -68.32 -41.08 48.15
CA ASN A 5 -69.00 -40.79 46.89
C ASN A 5 -68.78 -41.95 45.91
N LYS A 6 -69.79 -42.82 45.74
CA LYS A 6 -69.84 -43.76 44.62
C LYS A 6 -70.21 -42.97 43.37
N LYS A 7 -69.23 -42.57 42.57
CA LYS A 7 -69.48 -42.11 41.20
C LYS A 7 -70.22 -43.21 40.44
N SER A 8 -71.29 -42.84 39.73
CA SER A 8 -72.10 -43.76 38.92
C SER A 8 -71.22 -44.51 37.92
N ILE A 9 -71.44 -45.81 37.73
CA ILE A 9 -70.77 -46.64 36.70
C ILE A 9 -70.86 -45.97 35.32
N PHE A 10 -71.91 -45.19 35.07
CA PHE A 10 -72.08 -44.40 33.84
C PHE A 10 -71.03 -43.27 33.68
N GLU A 11 -70.63 -42.60 34.76
CA GLU A 11 -69.58 -41.58 34.71
C GLU A 11 -68.19 -42.17 34.44
N ILE A 12 -67.96 -43.41 34.88
CA ILE A 12 -66.65 -44.07 34.78
C ILE A 12 -66.52 -44.82 33.44
N VAL A 13 -67.56 -45.53 33.01
CA VAL A 13 -67.51 -46.41 31.84
C VAL A 13 -67.87 -45.68 30.54
N VAL A 14 -68.80 -44.72 30.59
CA VAL A 14 -69.27 -44.03 29.38
C VAL A 14 -68.64 -42.65 29.24
N ALA A 15 -68.65 -41.80 30.27
CA ALA A 15 -68.17 -40.42 30.16
C ALA A 15 -66.63 -40.28 30.17
N TRP A 16 -65.92 -41.21 30.80
CA TRP A 16 -64.45 -41.16 30.94
C TRP A 16 -63.71 -41.37 29.60
N PRO A 17 -64.09 -42.36 28.74
CA PRO A 17 -63.55 -42.48 27.39
C PRO A 17 -63.79 -41.23 26.54
N PHE A 18 -64.99 -40.63 26.57
CA PHE A 18 -65.26 -39.39 25.84
C PHE A 18 -64.43 -38.22 26.35
N ARG A 19 -64.23 -38.08 27.67
CA ARG A 19 -63.34 -37.05 28.24
C ARG A 19 -61.89 -37.23 27.81
N ILE A 20 -61.40 -38.46 27.75
CA ILE A 20 -60.06 -38.78 27.24
C ILE A 20 -59.98 -38.44 25.75
N ILE A 21 -60.98 -38.82 24.95
CA ILE A 21 -61.04 -38.50 23.52
C ILE A 21 -61.04 -36.98 23.29
N PHE A 22 -61.89 -36.22 23.99
CA PHE A 22 -61.91 -34.75 23.90
C PHE A 22 -60.60 -34.12 24.37
N PHE A 23 -59.96 -34.67 25.41
CA PHE A 23 -58.64 -34.23 25.85
C PHE A 23 -57.58 -34.48 24.78
N VAL A 24 -57.53 -35.67 24.18
CA VAL A 24 -56.60 -36.03 23.10
C VAL A 24 -56.82 -35.14 21.87
N ILE A 25 -58.08 -34.88 21.48
CA ILE A 25 -58.41 -33.98 20.36
C ILE A 25 -57.93 -32.56 20.66
N ARG A 26 -58.17 -32.03 21.87
CA ARG A 26 -57.72 -30.70 22.26
C ARG A 26 -56.20 -30.58 22.28
N VAL A 27 -55.51 -31.57 22.84
CA VAL A 27 -54.05 -31.61 22.85
C VAL A 27 -53.53 -31.65 21.41
N SER A 28 -54.09 -32.52 20.55
CA SER A 28 -53.68 -32.63 19.14
C SER A 28 -53.89 -31.32 18.36
N LEU A 29 -55.02 -30.63 18.57
CA LEU A 29 -55.28 -29.32 17.96
C LEU A 29 -54.30 -28.25 18.47
N LEU A 30 -54.03 -28.19 19.77
CA LEU A 30 -53.04 -27.28 20.36
C LEU A 30 -51.64 -27.55 19.82
N THR A 31 -51.21 -28.81 19.75
CA THR A 31 -49.93 -29.19 19.17
C THR A 31 -49.86 -28.81 17.70
N GLY A 32 -50.93 -29.02 16.92
CA GLY A 32 -51.02 -28.58 15.54
C GLY A 32 -50.90 -27.06 15.36
N ILE A 33 -51.53 -26.27 16.24
CA ILE A 33 -51.43 -24.80 16.24
C ILE A 33 -50.01 -24.35 16.61
N ILE A 34 -49.36 -25.00 17.58
CA ILE A 34 -47.99 -24.68 17.98
C ILE A 34 -47.01 -25.00 16.86
N ILE A 35 -47.10 -26.19 16.26
CA ILE A 35 -46.24 -26.61 15.14
C ILE A 35 -46.50 -25.73 13.92
N GLY A 36 -47.77 -25.50 13.59
CA GLY A 36 -48.16 -24.62 12.49
C GLY A 36 -47.70 -23.17 12.71
N GLY A 37 -47.87 -22.64 13.93
CA GLY A 37 -47.39 -21.32 14.32
C GLY A 37 -45.87 -21.22 14.28
N TRP A 38 -45.14 -22.24 14.75
CA TRP A 38 -43.68 -22.30 14.65
C TRP A 38 -43.20 -22.37 13.19
N TYR A 39 -43.85 -23.18 12.36
CA TYR A 39 -43.59 -23.25 10.92
C TYR A 39 -43.88 -21.91 10.23
N VAL A 40 -44.97 -21.24 10.60
CA VAL A 40 -45.28 -19.88 10.14
C VAL A 40 -44.16 -18.92 10.58
N LEU A 41 -43.74 -18.93 11.84
CA LEU A 41 -42.66 -18.06 12.36
C LEU A 41 -41.30 -18.28 11.66
N GLN A 42 -41.00 -19.52 11.23
CA GLN A 42 -39.84 -19.79 10.38
C GLN A 42 -40.03 -19.30 8.95
N THR A 43 -41.19 -19.55 8.36
CA THR A 43 -41.48 -19.16 6.97
C THR A 43 -41.64 -17.65 6.78
N VAL A 44 -42.07 -16.91 7.80
CA VAL A 44 -42.18 -15.45 7.77
C VAL A 44 -40.87 -14.71 8.06
N GLY A 45 -39.77 -15.44 8.31
CA GLY A 45 -38.44 -14.85 8.51
C GLY A 45 -38.25 -14.11 9.85
N ILE A 46 -39.20 -14.22 10.79
CA ILE A 46 -39.08 -13.65 12.14
C ILE A 46 -38.00 -14.40 12.94
N LEU A 47 -37.90 -15.71 12.75
CA LEU A 47 -36.86 -16.52 13.37
C LEU A 47 -35.56 -16.47 12.58
N THR A 48 -34.45 -16.28 13.29
CA THR A 48 -33.12 -16.30 12.69
C THR A 48 -32.68 -17.72 12.36
N VAL A 49 -32.07 -17.90 11.19
CA VAL A 49 -31.37 -19.11 10.77
C VAL A 49 -29.87 -18.91 10.98
N ASN A 50 -29.19 -19.92 11.51
CA ASN A 50 -27.75 -19.89 11.65
C ASN A 50 -27.09 -20.11 10.29
N VAL A 51 -26.45 -19.06 9.78
CA VAL A 51 -25.67 -19.11 8.53
C VAL A 51 -24.18 -19.21 8.91
N PRO A 52 -23.42 -20.14 8.32
CA PRO A 52 -21.99 -20.21 8.52
C PRO A 52 -21.33 -18.94 7.93
N VAL A 53 -20.47 -18.31 8.72
CA VAL A 53 -19.64 -17.19 8.28
C VAL A 53 -18.20 -17.68 8.29
N THR A 54 -17.52 -17.53 7.15
CA THR A 54 -16.12 -17.91 6.98
C THR A 54 -15.34 -16.76 6.34
N GLY A 55 -14.15 -16.51 6.87
CA GLY A 55 -13.22 -15.50 6.41
C GLY A 55 -13.41 -14.11 7.06
N ALA A 56 -12.32 -13.35 7.06
CA ALA A 56 -12.19 -12.09 7.77
C ALA A 56 -12.87 -10.87 7.11
N SER A 57 -13.66 -11.07 6.04
CA SER A 57 -14.21 -9.97 5.21
C SER A 57 -15.20 -9.05 5.94
N MET A 58 -15.83 -9.55 7.00
CA MET A 58 -16.82 -8.82 7.80
C MET A 58 -16.30 -8.43 9.19
N LEU A 59 -15.00 -8.58 9.46
CA LEU A 59 -14.39 -8.02 10.67
C LEU A 59 -14.48 -6.47 10.65
N PRO A 60 -14.71 -5.82 11.80
CA PRO A 60 -14.88 -6.38 13.14
C PRO A 60 -16.34 -6.77 13.47
N THR A 61 -17.31 -6.52 12.59
CA THR A 61 -18.74 -6.72 12.87
C THR A 61 -19.12 -8.18 13.09
N LEU A 62 -18.72 -9.06 12.17
CA LEU A 62 -18.95 -10.51 12.27
C LEU A 62 -17.65 -11.25 12.56
N PRO A 63 -17.69 -12.38 13.29
CA PRO A 63 -16.50 -13.19 13.52
C PRO A 63 -15.97 -13.79 12.21
N GLU A 64 -14.67 -14.09 12.19
CA GLU A 64 -14.00 -14.71 11.03
C GLU A 64 -14.50 -16.14 10.77
N GLU A 65 -14.89 -16.88 11.82
CA GLU A 65 -15.44 -18.23 11.69
C GLU A 65 -16.60 -18.43 12.69
N GLY A 66 -17.59 -19.22 12.29
CA GLY A 66 -18.68 -19.65 13.15
C GLY A 66 -20.05 -19.52 12.47
N TYR A 67 -21.09 -19.34 13.29
CA TYR A 67 -22.46 -19.19 12.81
C TYR A 67 -23.06 -17.89 13.32
N VAL A 68 -23.75 -17.17 12.45
CA VAL A 68 -24.46 -15.94 12.79
C VAL A 68 -25.94 -16.09 12.42
N GLY A 69 -26.83 -15.62 13.27
CA GLY A 69 -28.27 -15.63 13.01
C GLY A 69 -28.66 -14.56 11.98
N PHE A 70 -29.18 -14.99 10.83
CA PHE A 70 -29.76 -14.14 9.79
C PHE A 70 -31.26 -14.39 9.62
N GLN A 71 -31.99 -13.40 9.13
CA GLN A 71 -33.36 -13.60 8.65
C GLN A 71 -33.32 -14.07 7.20
N ARG A 72 -34.24 -14.94 6.82
CA ARG A 72 -34.39 -15.35 5.42
C ARG A 72 -35.03 -14.22 4.61
N TYR A 73 -34.45 -13.92 3.46
CA TYR A 73 -34.98 -12.97 2.50
C TYR A 73 -35.79 -13.74 1.46
N TYR A 74 -37.05 -13.36 1.26
CA TYR A 74 -37.96 -14.04 0.34
C TYR A 74 -38.37 -13.12 -0.80
N GLN A 75 -38.20 -13.62 -2.01
CA GLN A 75 -38.74 -12.99 -3.22
C GLN A 75 -39.97 -13.74 -3.69
N ASN A 76 -41.08 -13.55 -2.97
CA ASN A 76 -42.35 -14.15 -3.33
C ASN A 76 -43.43 -13.06 -3.32
N GLU A 77 -44.06 -12.84 -4.47
CA GLU A 77 -45.07 -11.79 -4.66
C GLU A 77 -46.24 -11.85 -3.66
N ILE A 78 -46.59 -13.05 -3.17
CA ILE A 78 -47.65 -13.24 -2.18
C ILE A 78 -47.14 -12.85 -0.79
N LEU A 79 -45.91 -13.26 -0.43
CA LEU A 79 -45.32 -12.94 0.86
C LEU A 79 -44.95 -11.47 0.98
N GLU A 80 -44.47 -10.82 -0.09
CA GLU A 80 -44.17 -9.37 -0.09
C GLU A 80 -45.41 -8.52 0.24
N LYS A 81 -46.61 -8.94 -0.17
CA LYS A 81 -47.86 -8.25 0.14
C LYS A 81 -48.27 -8.37 1.60
N VAL A 82 -47.88 -9.47 2.26
CA VAL A 82 -48.27 -9.78 3.65
C VAL A 82 -47.18 -9.33 4.63
N LEU A 83 -45.92 -9.38 4.21
CA LEU A 83 -44.72 -9.07 4.98
C LEU A 83 -43.68 -8.44 4.05
N PRO A 84 -43.78 -7.13 3.78
CA PRO A 84 -42.85 -6.44 2.90
C PRO A 84 -41.43 -6.49 3.48
N GLN A 85 -40.52 -7.15 2.75
CA GLN A 85 -39.08 -7.17 3.04
C GLN A 85 -38.38 -6.30 2.01
N SER A 86 -37.73 -5.24 2.46
CA SER A 86 -36.90 -4.39 1.60
C SER A 86 -35.49 -4.40 2.10
N VAL A 87 -34.53 -4.64 1.21
CA VAL A 87 -33.11 -4.45 1.50
C VAL A 87 -32.83 -2.96 1.60
N GLN A 88 -32.26 -2.55 2.73
CA GLN A 88 -31.97 -1.15 3.04
C GLN A 88 -30.46 -0.91 3.16
N LYS A 89 -30.07 0.37 3.09
CA LYS A 89 -28.69 0.78 3.38
C LYS A 89 -28.30 0.35 4.79
N GLY A 90 -27.10 -0.21 4.91
CA GLY A 90 -26.53 -0.71 6.16
C GLY A 90 -26.87 -2.18 6.45
N ASP A 91 -27.83 -2.79 5.76
CA ASP A 91 -28.15 -4.21 5.97
C ASP A 91 -26.95 -5.10 5.65
N ILE A 92 -26.77 -6.18 6.41
CA ILE A 92 -25.80 -7.22 6.06
C ILE A 92 -26.55 -8.31 5.33
N VAL A 93 -26.15 -8.63 4.11
CA VAL A 93 -26.80 -9.60 3.23
C VAL A 93 -25.89 -10.78 2.95
N VAL A 94 -26.51 -11.94 2.74
CA VAL A 94 -25.88 -13.15 2.21
C VAL A 94 -26.47 -13.39 0.83
N PHE A 95 -25.63 -13.45 -0.19
CA PHE A 95 -26.06 -13.66 -1.57
C PHE A 95 -25.21 -14.71 -2.26
N GLU A 96 -25.78 -15.34 -3.28
CA GLU A 96 -25.13 -16.38 -4.06
C GLU A 96 -25.49 -16.23 -5.54
N ASN A 97 -24.47 -16.18 -6.39
CA ASN A 97 -24.62 -16.13 -7.85
C ASN A 97 -23.45 -16.81 -8.57
N GLU A 98 -23.48 -16.83 -9.90
CA GLU A 98 -22.45 -17.49 -10.72
C GLU A 98 -21.03 -16.98 -10.41
N ARG A 99 -20.86 -15.67 -10.14
CA ARG A 99 -19.55 -15.10 -9.78
C ARG A 99 -19.08 -15.63 -8.42
N THR A 100 -19.93 -15.61 -7.38
CA THR A 100 -19.54 -16.13 -6.06
C THR A 100 -19.24 -17.63 -6.10
N HIS A 101 -20.00 -18.41 -6.87
CA HIS A 101 -19.75 -19.83 -7.07
C HIS A 101 -18.39 -20.08 -7.72
N LYS A 102 -18.07 -19.33 -8.79
CA LYS A 102 -16.80 -19.44 -9.49
C LYS A 102 -15.64 -19.13 -8.55
N GLU A 103 -15.72 -18.05 -7.79
CA GLU A 103 -14.66 -17.61 -6.89
C GLU A 103 -14.41 -18.60 -5.74
N LEU A 104 -15.48 -19.15 -5.15
CA LEU A 104 -15.36 -20.16 -4.09
C LEU A 104 -14.77 -21.47 -4.64
N LYS A 105 -15.16 -21.86 -5.85
CA LYS A 105 -14.62 -23.05 -6.51
C LYS A 105 -13.12 -22.91 -6.79
N GLU A 106 -12.68 -21.75 -7.28
CA GLU A 106 -11.25 -21.47 -7.51
C GLU A 106 -10.45 -21.50 -6.21
N GLN A 107 -11.07 -21.18 -5.07
CA GLN A 107 -10.47 -21.26 -3.74
C GLN A 107 -10.63 -22.63 -3.05
N ASN A 108 -11.18 -23.64 -3.72
CA ASN A 108 -11.52 -24.95 -3.13
C ASN A 108 -12.38 -24.85 -1.85
N LYS A 109 -13.30 -23.89 -1.81
CA LYS A 109 -14.23 -23.67 -0.69
C LYS A 109 -15.64 -24.15 -1.03
N GLU A 110 -16.41 -24.51 0.00
CA GLU A 110 -17.83 -24.80 -0.15
C GLU A 110 -18.61 -23.56 -0.58
N SER A 111 -19.67 -23.78 -1.36
CA SER A 111 -20.52 -22.70 -1.84
C SER A 111 -21.51 -22.28 -0.76
N THR A 112 -21.09 -21.39 0.13
CA THR A 112 -21.93 -20.85 1.22
C THR A 112 -22.41 -19.42 0.96
N GLY A 113 -22.23 -18.91 -0.26
CA GLY A 113 -22.50 -17.52 -0.62
C GLY A 113 -21.52 -16.52 0.00
N PHE A 114 -21.68 -15.24 -0.33
CA PHE A 114 -20.88 -14.14 0.22
C PHE A 114 -21.70 -13.31 1.21
N VAL A 115 -21.08 -12.98 2.35
CA VAL A 115 -21.67 -12.08 3.35
C VAL A 115 -21.07 -10.68 3.19
N LYS A 116 -21.89 -9.66 2.96
CA LYS A 116 -21.46 -8.26 2.75
C LYS A 116 -22.48 -7.26 3.31
N ARG A 117 -22.05 -6.02 3.52
CA ARG A 117 -22.94 -4.91 3.90
C ARG A 117 -23.40 -4.13 2.68
N VAL A 118 -24.69 -3.83 2.62
CA VAL A 118 -25.28 -2.94 1.62
C VAL A 118 -24.90 -1.51 1.93
N ILE A 119 -24.22 -0.87 0.98
CA ILE A 119 -23.74 0.51 1.10
C ILE A 119 -24.66 1.46 0.33
N ALA A 120 -25.15 1.01 -0.83
CA ALA A 120 -26.09 1.78 -1.63
C ALA A 120 -27.11 0.86 -2.33
N ILE A 121 -28.27 1.43 -2.61
CA ILE A 121 -29.43 0.73 -3.19
C ILE A 121 -29.80 1.38 -4.52
N GLU A 122 -30.76 0.76 -5.23
CA GLU A 122 -31.30 1.27 -6.51
C GLU A 122 -31.45 2.79 -6.53
N GLY A 123 -30.90 3.40 -7.58
CA GLY A 123 -30.99 4.84 -7.84
C GLY A 123 -29.89 5.69 -7.21
N ASP A 124 -29.21 5.19 -6.18
CA ASP A 124 -28.07 5.88 -5.58
C ASP A 124 -26.88 5.97 -6.54
N ALA A 125 -26.07 7.02 -6.39
CA ALA A 125 -24.74 7.11 -6.97
C ALA A 125 -23.68 6.80 -5.90
N VAL A 126 -22.71 5.95 -6.21
CA VAL A 126 -21.59 5.61 -5.33
C VAL A 126 -20.29 6.06 -5.97
N GLU A 127 -19.42 6.66 -5.18
CA GLU A 127 -18.06 7.01 -5.57
C GLU A 127 -17.10 6.64 -4.43
N ILE A 128 -15.91 6.17 -4.78
CA ILE A 128 -14.83 5.90 -3.82
C ILE A 128 -13.73 6.92 -4.09
N LYS A 129 -13.33 7.67 -3.07
CA LYS A 129 -12.34 8.76 -3.19
C LYS A 129 -11.57 8.89 -1.89
N ASP A 130 -10.24 8.96 -1.95
CA ASP A 130 -9.36 9.15 -0.78
C ASP A 130 -9.51 8.11 0.34
N GLY A 131 -9.80 6.85 0.00
CA GLY A 131 -10.08 5.81 1.00
C GLY A 131 -11.50 5.84 1.58
N LEU A 132 -12.33 6.82 1.17
CA LEU A 132 -13.67 7.08 1.68
C LEU A 132 -14.75 6.71 0.66
N VAL A 133 -15.94 6.41 1.18
CA VAL A 133 -17.12 6.12 0.37
C VAL A 133 -18.06 7.31 0.37
N TYR A 134 -18.48 7.71 -0.83
CA TYR A 134 -19.46 8.75 -1.10
C TYR A 134 -20.72 8.11 -1.66
N VAL A 135 -21.87 8.44 -1.08
CA VAL A 135 -23.18 8.04 -1.59
C VAL A 135 -23.98 9.30 -1.89
N ASN A 136 -24.42 9.46 -3.14
CA ASN A 136 -25.08 10.66 -3.66
C ASN A 136 -24.27 11.94 -3.40
N GLY A 137 -22.95 11.85 -3.54
CA GLY A 137 -22.02 12.97 -3.31
C GLY A 137 -21.76 13.29 -1.82
N GLN A 138 -22.33 12.53 -0.88
CA GLN A 138 -22.14 12.73 0.55
C GLN A 138 -21.20 11.68 1.13
N LYS A 139 -20.21 12.13 1.93
CA LYS A 139 -19.33 11.25 2.70
C LYS A 139 -20.16 10.38 3.65
N THR A 140 -19.89 9.08 3.66
CA THR A 140 -20.58 8.14 4.54
C THR A 140 -19.73 7.89 5.79
N PRO A 141 -20.22 8.17 7.01
CA PRO A 141 -19.53 7.77 8.25
C PRO A 141 -19.70 6.27 8.50
N GLU A 142 -18.60 5.53 8.63
CA GLU A 142 -18.63 4.07 8.62
C GLU A 142 -18.03 3.44 9.88
N LYS A 143 -18.77 3.53 10.99
CA LYS A 143 -18.39 2.97 12.29
C LYS A 143 -18.06 1.47 12.28
N TYR A 144 -18.61 0.74 11.32
CA TYR A 144 -18.45 -0.70 11.20
C TYR A 144 -17.18 -1.13 10.48
N THR A 145 -16.39 -0.22 9.90
CA THR A 145 -15.15 -0.62 9.21
C THR A 145 -14.01 -0.85 10.18
N LEU A 146 -13.07 -1.73 9.81
CA LEU A 146 -11.90 -2.03 10.64
C LEU A 146 -10.95 -0.82 10.80
N LYS A 147 -10.79 -0.02 9.74
CA LYS A 147 -9.94 1.17 9.70
C LYS A 147 -10.66 2.31 8.97
N PRO A 148 -10.45 3.58 9.35
CA PRO A 148 -10.83 4.72 8.51
C PRO A 148 -10.05 4.69 7.19
N ARG A 149 -10.53 5.43 6.19
CA ARG A 149 -9.84 5.64 4.89
C ARG A 149 -9.24 4.36 4.29
N SER A 150 -10.02 3.27 4.30
CA SER A 150 -9.56 1.92 3.94
C SER A 150 -10.19 1.38 2.66
N THR A 151 -10.97 2.20 1.94
CA THR A 151 -11.74 1.78 0.77
C THR A 151 -11.15 2.34 -0.49
N PHE A 152 -10.61 1.46 -1.33
CA PHE A 152 -10.05 1.80 -2.64
C PHE A 152 -10.80 1.05 -3.71
N GLY A 153 -10.79 1.58 -4.93
CA GLY A 153 -11.42 0.95 -6.09
C GLY A 153 -10.86 -0.43 -6.41
N GLY A 154 -11.60 -1.17 -7.23
CA GLY A 154 -11.23 -2.45 -7.80
C GLY A 154 -11.45 -2.49 -9.31
N THR A 155 -11.49 -3.69 -9.86
CA THR A 155 -11.61 -3.93 -11.31
C THR A 155 -12.93 -3.45 -11.91
N GLU A 156 -14.02 -3.54 -11.14
CA GLU A 156 -15.36 -3.16 -11.60
C GLU A 156 -15.64 -1.69 -11.26
N ILE A 157 -15.25 -1.26 -10.05
CA ILE A 157 -15.49 0.11 -9.56
C ILE A 157 -14.16 0.76 -9.20
N GLN A 158 -13.70 1.67 -10.05
CA GLN A 158 -12.42 2.35 -9.88
C GLN A 158 -12.58 3.58 -8.97
N ASP A 159 -11.48 4.02 -8.36
CA ASP A 159 -11.44 5.28 -7.60
C ASP A 159 -11.85 6.47 -8.47
N CYS A 160 -12.53 7.42 -7.83
CA CYS A 160 -13.02 8.68 -8.40
C CYS A 160 -13.89 8.51 -9.64
N ARG A 161 -14.59 7.37 -9.74
CA ARG A 161 -15.65 7.15 -10.71
C ARG A 161 -16.97 6.95 -10.00
N SER A 162 -17.91 7.85 -10.30
CA SER A 162 -19.28 7.71 -9.84
C SER A 162 -20.02 6.63 -10.63
N ILE A 163 -20.62 5.67 -9.94
CA ILE A 163 -21.46 4.63 -10.52
C ILE A 163 -22.88 4.72 -9.96
N LYS A 164 -23.87 4.61 -10.84
CA LYS A 164 -25.28 4.57 -10.42
C LYS A 164 -25.71 3.13 -10.19
N VAL A 165 -26.31 2.86 -9.03
CA VAL A 165 -26.87 1.54 -8.73
C VAL A 165 -28.13 1.33 -9.57
N GLU A 166 -28.09 0.33 -10.44
CA GLU A 166 -29.17 -0.01 -11.35
C GLU A 166 -30.40 -0.55 -10.63
N LYS A 167 -31.54 -0.56 -11.34
CA LYS A 167 -32.80 -1.09 -10.83
C LYS A 167 -32.68 -2.55 -10.43
N GLY A 168 -33.21 -2.91 -9.25
CA GLY A 168 -33.17 -4.26 -8.71
C GLY A 168 -31.80 -4.72 -8.23
N LYS A 169 -30.82 -3.82 -8.08
CA LYS A 169 -29.47 -4.13 -7.61
C LYS A 169 -29.07 -3.33 -6.38
N VAL A 170 -28.00 -3.77 -5.73
CA VAL A 170 -27.34 -3.13 -4.60
C VAL A 170 -25.82 -3.08 -4.79
N PHE A 171 -25.19 -2.08 -4.21
CA PHE A 171 -23.74 -2.01 -4.07
C PHE A 171 -23.35 -2.44 -2.66
N VAL A 172 -22.49 -3.45 -2.55
CA VAL A 172 -22.12 -4.07 -1.27
C VAL A 172 -20.61 -4.02 -1.03
N LEU A 173 -20.21 -3.80 0.23
CA LEU A 173 -18.82 -3.85 0.67
C LEU A 173 -18.67 -4.77 1.88
N GLY A 174 -17.49 -5.35 2.05
CA GLY A 174 -17.12 -5.96 3.33
C GLY A 174 -16.75 -4.89 4.35
N ASP A 175 -16.98 -5.17 5.63
CA ASP A 175 -16.57 -4.27 6.72
C ASP A 175 -15.04 -4.21 6.85
N ASN A 176 -14.36 -5.30 6.49
CA ASN A 176 -12.91 -5.36 6.36
C ASN A 176 -12.49 -5.06 4.92
N ARG A 177 -12.50 -3.77 4.58
CA ARG A 177 -12.36 -3.24 3.21
C ARG A 177 -11.17 -3.81 2.44
N LYS A 178 -10.00 -3.91 3.08
CA LYS A 178 -8.77 -4.21 2.35
C LYS A 178 -8.65 -5.67 1.89
N ILE A 179 -9.35 -6.59 2.53
CA ILE A 179 -9.30 -8.03 2.20
C ILE A 179 -10.64 -8.59 1.70
N SER A 180 -11.61 -7.71 1.47
CA SER A 180 -12.94 -8.09 1.03
C SER A 180 -13.01 -8.17 -0.49
N MET A 181 -13.47 -9.32 -1.00
CA MET A 181 -13.96 -9.47 -2.37
C MET A 181 -15.43 -9.06 -2.40
N ASP A 182 -15.73 -7.89 -2.97
CA ASP A 182 -17.05 -7.27 -2.94
C ASP A 182 -17.34 -6.46 -4.21
N SER A 183 -18.34 -5.56 -4.20
CA SER A 183 -18.79 -4.92 -5.43
C SER A 183 -17.71 -4.16 -6.19
N ARG A 184 -16.58 -3.82 -5.56
CA ARG A 184 -15.42 -3.23 -6.23
C ARG A 184 -14.77 -4.16 -7.24
N GLN A 185 -14.79 -5.47 -7.00
CA GLN A 185 -14.21 -6.49 -7.89
C GLN A 185 -15.27 -7.35 -8.58
N ILE A 186 -16.43 -7.57 -7.94
CA ILE A 186 -17.50 -8.43 -8.46
C ILE A 186 -18.71 -7.65 -9.00
N GLY A 187 -18.71 -6.32 -8.93
CA GLY A 187 -19.77 -5.47 -9.47
C GLY A 187 -21.03 -5.41 -8.60
N LEU A 188 -22.10 -4.82 -9.16
CA LEU A 188 -23.39 -4.70 -8.47
C LEU A 188 -24.05 -6.07 -8.28
N VAL A 189 -24.67 -6.27 -7.11
CA VAL A 189 -25.34 -7.53 -6.74
C VAL A 189 -26.84 -7.41 -7.00
N SER A 190 -27.44 -8.41 -7.63
CA SER A 190 -28.88 -8.47 -7.82
C SER A 190 -29.57 -8.71 -6.48
N ILE A 191 -30.65 -7.98 -6.19
CA ILE A 191 -31.48 -8.27 -5.02
C ILE A 191 -32.04 -9.70 -5.09
N ALA A 192 -32.20 -10.25 -6.31
CA ALA A 192 -32.61 -11.63 -6.56
C ALA A 192 -31.63 -12.71 -6.10
N ASP A 193 -30.36 -12.34 -5.93
CA ASP A 193 -29.34 -13.28 -5.47
C ASP A 193 -29.30 -13.34 -3.92
N ILE A 194 -30.03 -12.47 -3.22
CA ILE A 194 -30.01 -12.37 -1.75
C ILE A 194 -30.85 -13.48 -1.14
N LEU A 195 -30.23 -14.26 -0.26
CA LEU A 195 -30.83 -15.39 0.45
C LEU A 195 -31.19 -15.04 1.89
N PHE A 196 -30.33 -14.25 2.55
CA PHE A 196 -30.47 -13.91 3.95
C PHE A 196 -30.02 -12.47 4.22
N TYR A 197 -30.55 -11.85 5.29
CA TYR A 197 -30.14 -10.52 5.69
C TYR A 197 -30.25 -10.26 7.21
N ILE A 198 -29.53 -9.26 7.69
CA ILE A 198 -29.64 -8.68 9.03
C ILE A 198 -29.94 -7.20 8.87
N PRO A 199 -31.17 -6.76 9.23
CA PRO A 199 -31.54 -5.36 9.19
C PRO A 199 -30.59 -4.48 10.02
N PHE A 200 -30.19 -3.31 9.51
CA PHE A 200 -29.24 -2.42 10.17
C PHE A 200 -29.63 -2.04 11.61
N GLU A 201 -30.92 -1.82 11.86
CA GLU A 201 -31.44 -1.47 13.18
C GLU A 201 -31.22 -2.58 14.21
N LYS A 202 -31.17 -3.85 13.77
CA LYS A 202 -30.90 -5.00 14.65
C LYS A 202 -29.41 -5.25 14.87
N GLN A 203 -28.53 -4.56 14.15
CA GLN A 203 -27.10 -4.80 14.24
C GLN A 203 -26.44 -4.08 15.42
N THR A 204 -26.92 -2.88 15.78
CA THR A 204 -26.30 -2.05 16.83
C THR A 204 -26.22 -2.80 18.16
N ASP A 205 -27.32 -3.40 18.62
CA ASP A 205 -27.32 -4.14 19.89
C ASP A 205 -26.49 -5.43 19.84
N ARG A 206 -26.37 -6.03 18.65
CA ARG A 206 -25.69 -7.32 18.45
C ARG A 206 -24.17 -7.16 18.31
N PHE A 207 -23.74 -6.15 17.58
CA PHE A 207 -22.38 -6.01 17.07
C PHE A 207 -21.76 -4.63 17.35
N GLY A 208 -22.54 -3.66 17.83
CA GLY A 208 -22.09 -2.28 17.99
C GLY A 208 -20.90 -2.09 18.92
N LYS A 209 -20.68 -3.01 19.87
CA LYS A 209 -19.49 -3.04 20.74
C LYS A 209 -18.17 -3.25 19.97
N ASN A 210 -18.23 -3.79 18.76
CA ASN A 210 -17.06 -4.02 17.90
C ASN A 210 -16.82 -2.85 16.94
N TRP A 211 -17.71 -1.86 16.90
CA TRP A 211 -17.60 -0.72 16.01
C TRP A 211 -16.71 0.37 16.61
N ARG A 212 -15.99 1.06 15.74
CA ARG A 212 -15.13 2.20 16.10
C ARG A 212 -15.93 3.50 16.06
N ASP A 213 -15.38 4.54 16.66
CA ASP A 213 -15.89 5.90 16.49
C ASP A 213 -15.51 6.43 15.10
N PRO A 214 -16.47 6.84 14.24
CA PRO A 214 -16.19 7.42 12.93
C PRO A 214 -16.10 8.96 12.95
N SER A 215 -16.20 9.61 14.12
CA SER A 215 -16.29 11.08 14.23
C SER A 215 -15.11 11.82 13.60
N HIS A 216 -13.93 11.18 13.56
CA HIS A 216 -12.68 11.74 13.03
C HIS A 216 -12.24 11.13 11.69
N ASP A 217 -13.12 10.38 11.01
CA ASP A 217 -12.78 9.70 9.74
C ASP A 217 -12.38 10.66 8.62
N PHE A 218 -12.85 11.90 8.71
CA PHE A 218 -12.66 12.92 7.69
C PHE A 218 -11.59 13.95 8.07
N ASP A 219 -11.06 13.89 9.30
CA ASP A 219 -10.10 14.89 9.81
C ASP A 219 -8.72 14.75 9.14
N THR A 220 -8.37 13.54 8.73
CA THR A 220 -7.09 13.20 8.09
C THR A 220 -7.22 13.07 6.58
N GLU A 221 -8.30 13.61 5.98
CA GLU A 221 -8.47 13.60 4.51
C GLU A 221 -7.27 14.27 3.84
N HIS A 222 -6.79 13.67 2.75
CA HIS A 222 -5.58 14.10 2.04
C HIS A 222 -4.26 14.01 2.84
N GLU A 223 -4.26 13.46 4.05
CA GLU A 223 -3.03 13.20 4.80
C GLU A 223 -2.52 11.77 4.58
N SER A 224 -1.22 11.56 4.73
CA SER A 224 -0.62 10.23 4.77
C SER A 224 -0.59 9.71 6.20
N LEU A 225 -1.15 8.52 6.43
CA LEU A 225 -1.06 7.80 7.71
C LEU A 225 0.13 6.83 7.75
N PHE A 226 1.09 6.97 6.84
CA PHE A 226 2.20 6.03 6.69
C PHE A 226 3.26 6.20 7.78
N ASP A 227 3.62 5.10 8.45
CA ASP A 227 4.70 5.07 9.43
C ASP A 227 6.00 4.57 8.80
N THR A 228 6.84 5.52 8.36
CA THR A 228 8.15 5.23 7.76
C THR A 228 9.06 4.41 8.66
N LYS A 229 9.03 4.64 9.98
CA LYS A 229 9.90 3.93 10.93
C LYS A 229 9.49 2.47 11.03
N LEU A 230 8.19 2.22 11.16
CA LEU A 230 7.65 0.86 11.20
C LEU A 230 7.93 0.12 9.89
N PHE A 231 7.78 0.77 8.73
CA PHE A 231 8.08 0.14 7.44
C PHE A 231 9.55 -0.29 7.35
N ILE A 232 10.49 0.61 7.66
CA ILE A 232 11.93 0.30 7.65
C ILE A 232 12.26 -0.81 8.65
N GLN A 233 11.61 -0.84 9.80
CA GLN A 233 11.78 -1.91 10.79
C GLN A 233 11.32 -3.27 10.23
N LEU A 234 10.14 -3.34 9.61
CA LEU A 234 9.62 -4.57 9.01
C LEU A 234 10.55 -5.08 7.89
N LEU A 235 11.01 -4.17 7.01
CA LEU A 235 11.94 -4.49 5.94
C LEU A 235 13.28 -5.00 6.48
N ASN A 236 13.86 -4.32 7.47
CA ASN A 236 15.13 -4.75 8.05
C ASN A 236 15.03 -6.10 8.76
N ASN A 237 13.89 -6.41 9.39
CA ASN A 237 13.66 -7.75 9.95
C ASN A 237 13.67 -8.82 8.86
N GLU A 238 13.10 -8.55 7.69
CA GLU A 238 13.15 -9.47 6.56
C GLU A 238 14.56 -9.60 5.97
N ARG A 239 15.29 -8.50 5.83
CA ARG A 239 16.70 -8.52 5.38
C ARG A 239 17.58 -9.38 6.28
N ILE A 240 17.44 -9.28 7.60
CA ILE A 240 18.20 -10.10 8.56
C ILE A 240 17.91 -11.59 8.39
N LYS A 241 16.65 -11.98 8.14
CA LYS A 241 16.30 -13.39 7.89
C LYS A 241 16.97 -13.95 6.64
N GLN A 242 17.27 -13.08 5.67
CA GLN A 242 17.97 -13.42 4.43
C GLN A 242 19.49 -13.26 4.54
N ASN A 243 20.04 -13.02 5.75
CA ASN A 243 21.45 -12.74 6.01
C ASN A 243 21.99 -11.47 5.33
N LEU A 244 21.14 -10.47 5.08
CA LEU A 244 21.53 -9.19 4.50
C LEU A 244 21.78 -8.13 5.58
N ASN A 245 22.62 -7.15 5.26
CA ASN A 245 22.84 -5.97 6.09
C ASN A 245 21.57 -5.13 6.24
N LYS A 246 21.39 -4.52 7.41
CA LYS A 246 20.29 -3.58 7.65
C LYS A 246 20.49 -2.31 6.82
N LEU A 247 19.41 -1.84 6.19
CA LEU A 247 19.36 -0.52 5.59
C LEU A 247 19.30 0.55 6.68
N GLN A 248 20.17 1.54 6.58
CA GLN A 248 20.19 2.71 7.44
C GLN A 248 19.24 3.77 6.90
N TYR A 249 18.42 4.35 7.79
CA TYR A 249 17.57 5.47 7.42
C TYR A 249 18.41 6.70 7.08
N GLN A 250 18.13 7.32 5.92
CA GLN A 250 18.85 8.48 5.43
C GLN A 250 17.87 9.63 5.09
N PRO A 251 17.81 10.71 5.90
CA PRO A 251 16.89 11.82 5.70
C PRO A 251 16.97 12.50 4.33
N LYS A 252 18.17 12.55 3.73
CA LYS A 252 18.32 13.14 2.40
C LYS A 252 17.73 12.26 1.29
N LEU A 253 17.79 10.93 1.44
CA LEU A 253 17.10 10.02 0.52
C LEU A 253 15.58 10.14 0.67
N GLU A 254 15.07 10.31 1.89
CA GLU A 254 13.63 10.56 2.09
C GLU A 254 13.21 11.87 1.40
N LYS A 255 13.98 12.95 1.57
CA LYS A 255 13.76 14.21 0.85
C LYS A 255 13.79 14.01 -0.67
N SER A 256 14.74 13.23 -1.18
CA SER A 256 14.83 12.88 -2.61
C SER A 256 13.58 12.13 -3.09
N ALA A 257 13.13 11.13 -2.33
CA ALA A 257 11.92 10.37 -2.61
C ALA A 257 10.67 11.27 -2.62
N HIS A 258 10.58 12.22 -1.69
CA HIS A 258 9.48 13.19 -1.63
C HIS A 258 9.42 14.06 -2.89
N LEU A 259 10.56 14.65 -3.28
CA LEU A 259 10.66 15.47 -4.49
C LEU A 259 10.28 14.68 -5.75
N ARG A 260 10.62 13.38 -5.79
CA ARG A 260 10.19 12.51 -6.90
C ARG A 260 8.69 12.27 -6.88
N ALA A 261 8.12 11.94 -5.73
CA ALA A 261 6.70 11.64 -5.58
C ALA A 261 5.82 12.82 -6.03
N GLU A 262 6.21 14.06 -5.67
CA GLU A 262 5.53 15.28 -6.13
C GLU A 262 5.51 15.40 -7.66
N LYS A 263 6.66 15.22 -8.31
CA LYS A 263 6.77 15.33 -9.77
C LYS A 263 6.12 14.17 -10.51
N MET A 264 6.06 12.98 -9.92
CA MET A 264 5.34 11.85 -10.49
C MET A 264 3.84 12.15 -10.62
N LEU A 265 3.23 12.77 -9.60
CA LEU A 265 1.83 13.17 -9.66
C LEU A 265 1.60 14.36 -10.59
N GLU A 266 2.45 15.40 -10.51
CA GLU A 266 2.30 16.61 -11.33
C GLU A 266 2.29 16.31 -12.84
N PHE A 267 3.09 15.33 -13.28
CA PHE A 267 3.24 14.99 -14.70
C PHE A 267 2.54 13.69 -15.12
N ASP A 268 1.86 13.01 -14.21
CA ASP A 268 1.32 11.66 -14.41
C ASP A 268 2.39 10.73 -15.03
N GLU A 269 3.50 10.57 -14.31
CA GLU A 269 4.70 9.88 -14.80
C GLU A 269 5.40 9.10 -13.69
N PHE A 270 5.26 7.78 -13.69
CA PHE A 270 5.85 6.88 -12.69
C PHE A 270 7.11 6.14 -13.19
N ASP A 271 7.54 6.42 -14.42
CA ASP A 271 8.73 5.82 -15.02
C ASP A 271 10.01 6.52 -14.51
N SER A 272 11.08 5.73 -14.34
CA SER A 272 12.36 6.22 -13.82
C SER A 272 13.11 7.15 -14.78
N LYS A 273 12.82 7.08 -16.09
CA LYS A 273 13.43 7.94 -17.12
C LYS A 273 12.89 9.35 -17.08
N ALA A 274 11.70 9.57 -16.51
CA ALA A 274 11.08 10.88 -16.35
C ALA A 274 11.09 11.69 -17.68
N ILE A 275 10.58 11.11 -18.77
CA ILE A 275 10.62 11.69 -20.12
C ILE A 275 9.81 12.99 -20.20
N LYS A 276 8.66 13.07 -19.53
CA LYS A 276 7.79 14.25 -19.52
C LYS A 276 8.38 15.36 -18.65
N SER A 277 8.73 15.03 -17.41
CA SER A 277 9.17 16.03 -16.42
C SER A 277 10.65 16.40 -16.55
N GLY A 278 11.48 15.52 -17.12
CA GLY A 278 12.94 15.60 -17.04
C GLY A 278 13.48 15.49 -15.60
N TYR A 279 12.64 15.12 -14.63
CA TYR A 279 12.97 15.12 -13.20
C TYR A 279 13.24 13.71 -12.70
N THR A 280 14.41 13.19 -13.07
CA THR A 280 14.85 11.82 -12.75
C THR A 280 15.18 11.66 -11.26
N MET A 281 15.27 10.40 -10.81
CA MET A 281 15.76 10.07 -9.47
C MET A 281 17.10 10.73 -9.17
N LYS A 282 18.05 10.67 -10.11
CA LYS A 282 19.39 11.28 -9.96
C LYS A 282 19.30 12.79 -9.70
N ARG A 283 18.40 13.49 -10.38
CA ARG A 283 18.18 14.93 -10.16
C ARG A 283 17.60 15.20 -8.78
N ALA A 284 16.62 14.41 -8.35
CA ALA A 284 16.04 14.54 -7.02
C ALA A 284 17.04 14.28 -5.90
N MET A 285 17.92 13.29 -6.05
CA MET A 285 19.02 13.02 -5.11
C MET A 285 19.96 14.22 -5.02
N SER A 286 20.34 14.78 -6.16
CA SER A 286 21.18 15.99 -6.24
C SER A 286 20.53 17.18 -5.54
N ASP A 287 19.25 17.45 -5.79
CA ASP A 287 18.49 18.55 -5.19
C ASP A 287 18.24 18.34 -3.67
N ALA A 288 18.26 17.08 -3.22
CA ALA A 288 18.29 16.72 -1.80
C ALA A 288 19.69 16.82 -1.16
N GLY A 289 20.74 17.11 -1.93
CA GLY A 289 22.12 17.17 -1.46
C GLY A 289 22.68 15.78 -1.11
N TYR A 290 22.24 14.75 -1.82
CA TYR A 290 22.66 13.36 -1.68
C TYR A 290 23.23 12.83 -2.99
N SER A 291 24.26 11.98 -2.90
CA SER A 291 24.87 11.33 -4.04
C SER A 291 25.39 9.97 -3.62
N ASN A 292 25.17 8.96 -4.45
CA ASN A 292 25.81 7.66 -4.32
C ASN A 292 26.02 7.06 -5.72
N ILE A 293 26.80 5.99 -5.80
CA ILE A 293 27.13 5.33 -7.07
C ILE A 293 26.14 4.23 -7.45
N VAL A 294 25.54 3.58 -6.45
CA VAL A 294 24.45 2.62 -6.63
C VAL A 294 23.21 3.21 -5.97
N TYR A 295 22.14 3.27 -6.74
CA TYR A 295 20.86 3.77 -6.27
C TYR A 295 19.75 3.18 -7.13
N GLY A 296 18.57 3.07 -6.53
CA GLY A 296 17.38 2.70 -7.27
C GLY A 296 16.13 3.21 -6.60
N GLU A 297 15.06 3.20 -7.39
CA GLU A 297 13.76 3.78 -7.05
C GLU A 297 12.67 2.76 -7.32
N PHE A 298 11.72 2.68 -6.39
CA PHE A 298 10.50 1.92 -6.58
C PHE A 298 9.30 2.79 -6.15
N PRO A 299 8.53 3.32 -7.10
CA PRO A 299 7.29 4.03 -6.80
C PRO A 299 6.11 3.05 -6.76
N MET A 300 5.20 3.27 -5.82
CA MET A 300 3.94 2.56 -5.73
C MET A 300 2.79 3.55 -5.59
N LEU A 301 1.70 3.27 -6.32
CA LEU A 301 0.43 3.97 -6.19
C LEU A 301 -0.46 3.24 -5.21
N GLY A 302 -1.06 3.99 -4.30
CA GLY A 302 -2.06 3.48 -3.38
C GLY A 302 -1.82 3.94 -1.95
N TYR A 303 -2.88 3.77 -1.16
CA TYR A 303 -2.86 4.12 0.25
C TYR A 303 -2.51 2.89 1.07
N TYR A 304 -1.30 2.91 1.61
CA TYR A 304 -0.77 1.81 2.40
C TYR A 304 -0.44 2.31 3.79
N ASP A 305 -0.78 1.54 4.81
CA ASP A 305 -0.01 1.62 6.04
C ASP A 305 1.35 0.90 5.89
N ALA A 306 2.21 1.05 6.89
CA ALA A 306 3.55 0.48 6.87
C ALA A 306 3.57 -1.05 6.68
N LYS A 307 2.63 -1.77 7.30
CA LYS A 307 2.58 -3.24 7.19
C LYS A 307 2.04 -3.65 5.83
N GLU A 308 1.02 -2.97 5.34
CA GLU A 308 0.40 -3.27 4.06
C GLU A 308 1.35 -2.99 2.89
N LEU A 309 2.10 -1.89 2.94
CA LEU A 309 3.13 -1.63 1.93
C LEU A 309 4.19 -2.72 1.95
N PHE A 310 4.63 -3.13 3.15
CA PHE A 310 5.59 -4.20 3.31
C PHE A 310 5.05 -5.52 2.75
N ASP A 311 3.81 -5.89 3.05
CA ASP A 311 3.18 -7.11 2.52
C ASP A 311 3.00 -7.03 1.00
N ALA A 312 2.58 -5.87 0.48
CA ALA A 312 2.41 -5.64 -0.96
C ALA A 312 3.74 -5.78 -1.71
N PHE A 313 4.83 -5.26 -1.13
CA PHE A 313 6.18 -5.42 -1.66
C PHE A 313 6.59 -6.90 -1.83
N LEU A 314 6.16 -7.81 -0.95
CA LEU A 314 6.52 -9.22 -1.05
C LEU A 314 5.86 -9.92 -2.25
N VAL A 315 4.77 -9.35 -2.77
CA VAL A 315 3.96 -9.93 -3.84
C VAL A 315 4.17 -9.18 -5.18
N GLN A 316 4.53 -7.89 -5.11
CA GLN A 316 4.76 -7.05 -6.28
C GLN A 316 5.99 -7.53 -7.07
N PRO A 317 5.86 -7.87 -8.37
CA PRO A 317 6.99 -8.32 -9.19
C PRO A 317 8.14 -7.30 -9.23
N GLY A 318 9.38 -7.76 -9.00
CA GLY A 318 10.56 -6.91 -9.03
C GLY A 318 10.75 -6.06 -7.77
N ALA A 319 9.70 -5.84 -6.98
CA ALA A 319 9.79 -5.09 -5.74
C ALA A 319 10.67 -5.88 -4.77
N ARG A 320 10.36 -7.16 -4.51
CA ARG A 320 11.09 -8.02 -3.57
C ARG A 320 12.60 -8.00 -3.81
N GLU A 321 13.00 -8.22 -5.05
CA GLU A 321 14.40 -8.23 -5.47
C GLU A 321 15.06 -6.86 -5.26
N PHE A 322 14.32 -5.78 -5.51
CA PHE A 322 14.80 -4.42 -5.31
C PHE A 322 15.11 -4.09 -3.84
N LEU A 323 14.17 -4.27 -2.89
CA LEU A 323 14.46 -3.90 -1.49
C LEU A 323 15.36 -4.92 -0.76
N LEU A 324 15.52 -6.14 -1.30
CA LEU A 324 16.44 -7.16 -0.77
C LEU A 324 17.78 -7.21 -1.50
N ASN A 325 18.07 -6.27 -2.39
CA ASN A 325 19.39 -6.19 -3.02
C ASN A 325 20.47 -5.89 -1.95
N GLU A 326 21.56 -6.64 -1.99
CA GLU A 326 22.70 -6.55 -1.08
C GLU A 326 23.57 -5.32 -1.33
N ASP A 327 23.52 -4.75 -2.53
CA ASP A 327 24.28 -3.55 -2.92
C ASP A 327 23.77 -2.27 -2.25
N TYR A 328 22.64 -2.32 -1.54
CA TYR A 328 22.05 -1.17 -0.85
C TYR A 328 22.33 -1.20 0.66
N ASP A 329 22.75 -0.05 1.18
CA ASP A 329 23.09 0.19 2.58
C ASP A 329 22.15 1.19 3.26
N GLU A 330 21.52 2.06 2.48
CA GLU A 330 20.71 3.19 2.95
C GLU A 330 19.34 3.20 2.28
N ILE A 331 18.34 3.72 3.01
CA ILE A 331 16.97 3.86 2.52
C ILE A 331 16.37 5.20 2.94
N GLY A 332 15.62 5.80 2.02
CA GLY A 332 14.65 6.86 2.28
C GLY A 332 13.30 6.47 1.69
N VAL A 333 12.23 6.66 2.46
CA VAL A 333 10.86 6.38 2.01
C VAL A 333 10.03 7.60 2.26
N SER A 334 9.39 8.11 1.21
CA SER A 334 8.46 9.22 1.35
C SER A 334 7.10 8.86 0.79
N THR A 335 6.09 9.49 1.37
CA THR A 335 4.74 9.50 0.82
C THR A 335 4.38 10.91 0.41
N PHE A 336 3.65 11.01 -0.69
CA PHE A 336 3.09 12.27 -1.15
C PHE A 336 1.65 12.04 -1.55
N VAL A 337 0.75 12.88 -1.04
CA VAL A 337 -0.66 12.89 -1.42
C VAL A 337 -0.87 14.11 -2.30
N GLY A 338 -1.36 13.88 -3.50
CA GLY A 338 -1.73 14.92 -4.45
C GLY A 338 -2.94 14.47 -5.27
N GLU A 339 -3.19 15.17 -6.37
CA GLU A 339 -4.32 14.84 -7.25
C GLU A 339 -3.83 14.33 -8.60
N LEU A 340 -4.47 13.28 -9.09
CA LEU A 340 -4.31 12.76 -10.43
C LEU A 340 -5.70 12.67 -11.08
N ASN A 341 -5.96 13.47 -12.10
CA ASN A 341 -7.28 13.59 -12.74
C ASN A 341 -8.41 13.89 -11.73
N GLU A 342 -8.22 14.88 -10.86
CA GLU A 342 -9.17 15.28 -9.78
C GLU A 342 -9.41 14.18 -8.71
N CYS A 343 -8.62 13.11 -8.76
CA CYS A 343 -8.63 12.03 -7.80
C CYS A 343 -7.46 12.17 -6.82
N PRO A 344 -7.69 12.28 -5.51
CA PRO A 344 -6.65 12.22 -4.51
C PRO A 344 -6.00 10.84 -4.57
N VAL A 345 -4.68 10.85 -4.75
CA VAL A 345 -3.85 9.67 -4.87
C VAL A 345 -2.64 9.84 -3.96
N GLN A 346 -2.33 8.77 -3.23
CA GLN A 346 -1.07 8.64 -2.53
C GLN A 346 -0.05 7.91 -3.39
N VAL A 347 1.14 8.49 -3.51
CA VAL A 347 2.32 7.81 -4.04
C VAL A 347 3.25 7.52 -2.89
N VAL A 348 3.78 6.31 -2.83
CA VAL A 348 4.90 5.96 -1.96
C VAL A 348 6.13 5.73 -2.82
N VAL A 349 7.21 6.46 -2.54
CA VAL A 349 8.48 6.32 -3.25
C VAL A 349 9.53 5.82 -2.27
N GLN A 350 10.16 4.69 -2.62
CA GLN A 350 11.34 4.18 -1.92
C GLN A 350 12.59 4.51 -2.75
N HIS A 351 13.55 5.23 -2.16
CA HIS A 351 14.89 5.39 -2.70
C HIS A 351 15.85 4.58 -1.86
N LEU A 352 16.58 3.67 -2.51
CA LEU A 352 17.67 2.94 -1.90
C LEU A 352 18.97 3.39 -2.53
N ALA A 353 20.02 3.37 -1.73
CA ALA A 353 21.36 3.64 -2.20
C ALA A 353 22.38 2.79 -1.44
N GLY A 354 23.52 2.55 -2.06
CA GLY A 354 24.63 1.89 -1.40
C GLY A 354 25.96 2.23 -2.05
N TYR A 355 27.02 1.90 -1.34
CA TYR A 355 28.37 2.30 -1.70
C TYR A 355 29.18 1.07 -2.10
N ILE A 356 29.33 0.86 -3.41
CA ILE A 356 30.37 -0.03 -3.95
C ILE A 356 31.71 0.74 -3.96
N PRO A 357 32.70 0.33 -3.16
CA PRO A 357 34.01 0.96 -3.21
C PRO A 357 34.62 0.84 -4.61
N PRO A 358 35.36 1.85 -5.09
CA PRO A 358 36.10 1.73 -6.34
C PRO A 358 37.13 0.60 -6.24
N ASN A 359 37.56 0.10 -7.39
CA ASN A 359 38.63 -0.91 -7.49
C ASN A 359 39.75 -0.35 -8.35
N TYR A 360 40.52 0.58 -7.79
CA TYR A 360 41.67 1.14 -8.48
C TYR A 360 42.80 0.12 -8.56
N GLY A 361 43.33 -0.11 -9.76
CA GLY A 361 44.46 -1.01 -9.93
C GLY A 361 45.71 -0.43 -9.27
N ALA A 362 46.51 -1.25 -8.61
CA ALA A 362 47.79 -0.81 -8.04
C ALA A 362 48.70 -0.12 -9.08
N GLY A 363 48.65 -0.57 -10.34
CA GLY A 363 49.37 0.05 -11.45
C GLY A 363 48.88 1.45 -11.82
N GLU A 364 47.57 1.73 -11.69
CA GLU A 364 47.02 3.05 -11.99
C GLU A 364 47.48 4.08 -10.96
N ILE A 365 47.43 3.72 -9.67
CA ILE A 365 47.95 4.57 -8.58
C ILE A 365 49.45 4.81 -8.79
N GLN A 366 50.20 3.78 -9.18
CA GLN A 366 51.64 3.89 -9.43
C GLN A 366 51.94 4.85 -10.59
N ASN A 367 51.17 4.86 -11.67
CA ASN A 367 51.38 5.78 -12.79
C ASN A 367 51.27 7.25 -12.36
N PHE A 368 50.31 7.59 -11.50
CA PHE A 368 50.21 8.95 -10.95
C PHE A 368 51.41 9.29 -10.04
N LYS A 369 51.84 8.35 -9.19
CA LYS A 369 53.03 8.53 -8.35
C LYS A 369 54.29 8.78 -9.18
N ASP A 370 54.49 8.00 -10.24
CA ASP A 370 55.63 8.14 -11.13
C ASP A 370 55.62 9.50 -11.85
N ALA A 371 54.44 9.99 -12.25
CA ALA A 371 54.29 11.31 -12.85
C ALA A 371 54.64 12.43 -11.85
N VAL A 372 54.16 12.34 -10.61
CA VAL A 372 54.52 13.28 -9.54
C VAL A 372 56.03 13.27 -9.28
N SER A 373 56.64 12.09 -9.13
CA SER A 373 58.09 11.96 -8.91
C SER A 373 58.90 12.63 -10.02
N LYS A 374 58.56 12.37 -11.29
CA LYS A 374 59.25 12.99 -12.43
C LYS A 374 59.13 14.51 -12.43
N MET A 375 57.95 15.03 -12.06
CA MET A 375 57.72 16.48 -11.97
C MET A 375 58.52 17.11 -10.83
N GLN A 376 58.57 16.44 -9.67
CA GLN A 376 59.37 16.88 -8.52
C GLN A 376 60.88 16.84 -8.82
N ASP A 377 61.34 15.89 -9.63
CA ASP A 377 62.75 15.79 -10.03
C ASP A 377 63.19 16.96 -10.94
N VAL A 378 62.32 17.41 -11.86
CA VAL A 378 62.67 18.47 -12.82
C VAL A 378 62.38 19.89 -12.32
N GLN A 379 61.43 20.06 -11.38
CA GLN A 379 61.00 21.38 -10.90
C GLN A 379 62.16 22.24 -10.34
N PRO A 380 63.10 21.71 -9.52
CA PRO A 380 64.22 22.52 -9.03
C PRO A 380 65.13 23.04 -10.14
N GLY A 381 65.19 22.35 -11.27
CA GLY A 381 65.93 22.80 -12.46
C GLY A 381 65.31 24.06 -13.06
N TRP A 382 63.98 24.07 -13.22
CA TRP A 382 63.24 25.22 -13.73
C TRP A 382 63.24 26.40 -12.75
N GLN A 383 63.14 26.15 -11.44
CA GLN A 383 63.23 27.19 -10.41
C GLN A 383 64.61 27.87 -10.37
N ARG A 384 65.68 27.11 -10.67
CA ARG A 384 67.04 27.66 -10.71
C ARG A 384 67.22 28.74 -11.79
N LEU A 385 66.36 28.78 -12.81
CA LEU A 385 66.44 29.81 -13.85
C LEU A 385 66.26 31.22 -13.27
N GLU A 386 65.57 31.35 -12.12
CA GLU A 386 65.41 32.63 -11.40
C GLU A 386 66.73 33.20 -10.89
N SER A 387 67.78 32.39 -10.70
CA SER A 387 69.09 32.88 -10.27
C SER A 387 69.96 33.41 -11.42
N PHE A 388 69.53 33.30 -12.67
CA PHE A 388 70.21 33.86 -13.84
C PHE A 388 69.51 35.16 -14.26
N GLU A 389 69.89 36.28 -13.64
CA GLU A 389 69.16 37.55 -13.68
C GLU A 389 68.84 38.05 -15.11
N GLU A 390 69.80 38.03 -16.03
CA GLU A 390 69.60 38.49 -17.41
C GLU A 390 68.61 37.59 -18.18
N PHE A 391 68.79 36.26 -18.10
CA PHE A 391 67.90 35.28 -18.72
C PHE A 391 66.49 35.33 -18.12
N TYR A 392 66.40 35.44 -16.79
CA TYR A 392 65.12 35.48 -16.10
C TYR A 392 64.33 36.74 -16.44
N GLN A 393 64.97 37.91 -16.55
CA GLN A 393 64.25 39.12 -16.95
C GLN A 393 63.71 39.03 -18.38
N GLU A 394 64.45 38.40 -19.30
CA GLU A 394 64.00 38.19 -20.69
C GLU A 394 62.85 37.17 -20.81
N HIS A 395 62.88 36.12 -19.99
CA HIS A 395 61.94 34.98 -20.07
C HIS A 395 61.01 34.83 -18.87
N LYS A 396 60.84 35.87 -18.05
CA LYS A 396 60.14 35.82 -16.75
C LYS A 396 58.79 35.13 -16.83
N SER A 397 57.96 35.50 -17.82
CA SER A 397 56.62 34.93 -17.96
C SER A 397 56.63 33.42 -18.21
N ASP A 398 57.59 32.94 -19.01
CA ASP A 398 57.71 31.53 -19.36
C ASP A 398 58.25 30.72 -18.17
N VAL A 399 59.28 31.24 -17.49
CA VAL A 399 59.87 30.61 -16.29
C VAL A 399 58.86 30.54 -15.15
N ASP A 400 58.12 31.62 -14.89
CA ASP A 400 57.09 31.64 -13.84
C ASP A 400 55.95 30.65 -14.20
N ARG A 401 55.51 30.64 -15.46
CA ARG A 401 54.39 29.81 -15.93
C ARG A 401 54.72 28.32 -15.91
N ILE A 402 55.91 27.89 -16.34
CA ILE A 402 56.27 26.46 -16.31
C ILE A 402 56.34 25.94 -14.86
N ASN A 403 56.87 26.73 -13.94
CA ASN A 403 56.91 26.39 -12.52
C ASN A 403 55.51 26.33 -11.90
N GLU A 404 54.63 27.26 -12.28
CA GLU A 404 53.21 27.26 -11.88
C GLU A 404 52.49 25.99 -12.37
N ILE A 405 52.63 25.65 -13.66
CA ILE A 405 52.00 24.45 -14.24
C ILE A 405 52.47 23.20 -13.51
N ILE A 406 53.78 23.04 -13.31
CA ILE A 406 54.33 21.88 -12.59
C ILE A 406 53.76 21.79 -11.17
N ALA A 407 53.71 22.91 -10.43
CA ALA A 407 53.13 22.94 -9.09
C ALA A 407 51.63 22.58 -9.07
N ILE A 408 50.85 23.09 -10.02
CA ILE A 408 49.42 22.76 -10.17
C ILE A 408 49.24 21.26 -10.44
N ARG A 409 50.02 20.69 -11.37
CA ARG A 409 49.92 19.27 -11.74
C ARG A 409 50.31 18.35 -10.59
N ILE A 410 51.40 18.64 -9.89
CA ILE A 410 51.81 17.91 -8.67
C ILE A 410 50.67 17.93 -7.64
N SER A 411 50.17 19.13 -7.28
CA SER A 411 49.12 19.26 -6.26
C SER A 411 47.84 18.51 -6.63
N ARG A 412 47.43 18.55 -7.91
CA ARG A 412 46.24 17.83 -8.38
C ARG A 412 46.44 16.32 -8.34
N PHE A 413 47.58 15.82 -8.79
CA PHE A 413 47.87 14.39 -8.80
C PHE A 413 48.04 13.82 -7.39
N GLU A 414 48.67 14.55 -6.47
CA GLU A 414 48.74 14.14 -5.05
C GLU A 414 47.34 14.02 -4.43
N LYS A 415 46.43 14.96 -4.71
CA LYS A 415 45.03 14.87 -4.26
C LYS A 415 44.30 13.67 -4.86
N ILE A 416 44.56 13.33 -6.12
CA ILE A 416 43.99 12.16 -6.80
C ILE A 416 44.53 10.87 -6.17
N ILE A 417 45.85 10.77 -5.98
CA ILE A 417 46.51 9.61 -5.35
C ILE A 417 45.94 9.37 -3.96
N ASN A 418 45.86 10.41 -3.11
CA ASN A 418 45.31 10.29 -1.76
C ASN A 418 43.86 9.77 -1.76
N GLN A 419 43.05 10.20 -2.74
CA GLN A 419 41.68 9.74 -2.89
C GLN A 419 41.62 8.27 -3.33
N MET A 420 42.48 7.86 -4.26
CA MET A 420 42.57 6.48 -4.75
C MET A 420 43.10 5.52 -3.68
N GLU A 421 44.14 5.90 -2.94
CA GLU A 421 44.71 5.09 -1.84
C GLU A 421 43.74 4.94 -0.67
N ALA A 422 42.90 5.95 -0.42
CA ALA A 422 41.81 5.87 0.54
C ALA A 422 40.63 4.99 0.05
N ASN A 423 40.73 4.40 -1.15
CA ASN A 423 39.70 3.63 -1.82
C ASN A 423 38.36 4.38 -1.94
N LYS A 424 38.43 5.65 -2.33
CA LYS A 424 37.27 6.54 -2.51
C LYS A 424 37.10 6.95 -3.96
N TRP A 425 35.86 7.07 -4.42
CA TRP A 425 35.57 7.59 -5.76
C TRP A 425 36.16 9.00 -5.94
N LEU A 426 36.73 9.28 -7.12
CA LEU A 426 37.18 10.62 -7.49
C LEU A 426 35.98 11.57 -7.58
N THR A 427 36.16 12.80 -7.11
CA THR A 427 35.14 13.86 -7.27
C THR A 427 35.00 14.26 -8.73
N GLU A 428 33.90 14.91 -9.10
CA GLU A 428 33.73 15.47 -10.45
C GLU A 428 34.89 16.42 -10.80
N GLU A 429 35.30 17.26 -9.85
CA GLU A 429 36.45 18.17 -10.02
C GLU A 429 37.76 17.41 -10.32
N GLN A 430 38.05 16.34 -9.57
CA GLN A 430 39.24 15.51 -9.80
C GLN A 430 39.19 14.81 -11.17
N ASN A 431 38.03 14.32 -11.59
CA ASN A 431 37.84 13.77 -12.93
C ASN A 431 38.08 14.82 -14.02
N GLN A 432 37.64 16.07 -13.80
CA GLN A 432 37.93 17.18 -14.71
C GLN A 432 39.42 17.53 -14.74
N TRP A 433 40.13 17.46 -13.61
CA TRP A 433 41.58 17.64 -13.60
C TRP A 433 42.30 16.61 -14.48
N ILE A 434 41.92 15.34 -14.41
CA ILE A 434 42.51 14.28 -15.25
C ILE A 434 42.24 14.54 -16.73
N LYS A 435 40.99 14.88 -17.10
CA LYS A 435 40.61 15.18 -18.49
C LYS A 435 41.39 16.37 -19.05
N ASN A 436 41.63 17.39 -18.24
CA ASN A 436 42.25 18.65 -18.66
C ASN A 436 43.78 18.67 -18.49
N ASP A 437 44.40 17.66 -17.86
CA ASP A 437 45.86 17.60 -17.65
C ASP A 437 46.63 17.62 -18.98
N ILE A 438 46.06 17.06 -20.05
CA ILE A 438 46.69 17.05 -21.37
C ILE A 438 47.01 18.46 -21.87
N GLN A 439 46.16 19.45 -21.59
CA GLN A 439 46.39 20.84 -21.99
C GLN A 439 47.55 21.45 -21.21
N LEU A 440 47.59 21.23 -19.88
CA LEU A 440 48.68 21.69 -19.03
C LEU A 440 50.01 21.02 -19.41
N SER A 441 49.99 19.73 -19.72
CA SER A 441 51.18 19.02 -20.16
C SER A 441 51.71 19.53 -21.51
N GLN A 442 50.82 19.85 -22.46
CA GLN A 442 51.19 20.42 -23.75
C GLN A 442 51.79 21.83 -23.60
N GLU A 443 51.16 22.67 -22.77
CA GLU A 443 51.65 24.02 -22.46
C GLU A 443 53.05 23.95 -21.79
N GLN A 444 53.22 23.07 -20.79
CA GLN A 444 54.51 22.84 -20.13
C GLN A 444 55.60 22.47 -21.13
N ASN A 445 55.33 21.53 -22.05
CA ASN A 445 56.30 21.09 -23.05
C ASN A 445 56.64 22.21 -24.05
N ALA A 446 55.66 22.98 -24.50
CA ALA A 446 55.90 24.09 -25.42
C ALA A 446 56.77 25.19 -24.78
N ILE A 447 56.57 25.48 -23.49
CA ILE A 447 57.41 26.42 -22.74
C ILE A 447 58.82 25.85 -22.57
N ALA A 448 58.93 24.56 -22.21
CA ALA A 448 60.23 23.90 -22.07
C ALA A 448 61.04 23.95 -23.38
N ASP A 449 60.40 23.66 -24.52
CA ASP A 449 61.03 23.72 -25.84
C ASP A 449 61.46 25.15 -26.24
N LYS A 450 60.74 26.17 -25.75
CA LYS A 450 61.08 27.58 -25.97
C LYS A 450 62.29 28.00 -25.14
N LEU A 451 62.35 27.59 -23.87
CA LEU A 451 63.43 27.94 -22.94
C LEU A 451 64.73 27.15 -23.19
N ASN A 452 64.65 26.01 -23.88
CA ASN A 452 65.80 25.17 -24.24
C ASN A 452 66.47 25.55 -25.58
N LYS A 453 65.94 26.54 -26.30
CA LYS A 453 66.53 27.08 -27.53
C LYS A 453 67.42 28.26 -27.21
#